data_AF-A0A1I2FIP5-F1
#
_entry.id   AF-A0A1I2FIP5-F1
#
_cell.length_a   1.000
_cell.length_b   1.000
_cell.length_c   1.000
_cell.angle_alpha   90.00
_cell.angle_beta   90.00
_cell.angle_gamma   90.00
#
_symmetry.space_group_name_H-M   'P 1'
#
loop_
_entity.id
_entity.type
_entity.pdbx_description
1 polymer ?
#
loop_
_entity_poly.entity_id
_entity_poly.type
_entity_poly.pdbx_seq_one_letter_code
_entity_poly.pdbx_strand_id
1 'polypeptide(L)'
;MKYILLTSFFFTLFSCKPYKEKVCGKIDDSIRHYMERKADKEQKELTIDALKTTDFDMIGAGRIDSMSKEYYTKKIASFIRLQQTAGANAKAYGDSADYYMKLDSLTTLQITNRWRDPQDYYYSKTYVKATNGNVKTDDTVRYALDKTYKLIPLF
;
A
#
# COMPACT_ATOMS: atom_id res chain seq x y z
N MET A 1 -25.68 -43.36 -36.49
CA MET A 1 -26.45 -42.19 -36.02
C MET A 1 -26.99 -42.54 -34.64
N LYS A 2 -26.76 -41.86 -33.52
CA LYS A 2 -26.26 -40.51 -33.20
C LYS A 2 -25.51 -40.61 -31.85
N TYR A 3 -24.41 -39.89 -31.73
CA TYR A 3 -23.73 -39.62 -30.46
C TYR A 3 -24.42 -38.47 -29.70
N ILE A 4 -24.01 -38.32 -28.43
CA ILE A 4 -24.01 -37.09 -27.60
C ILE A 4 -25.27 -36.86 -26.76
N LEU A 5 -25.11 -37.09 -25.45
CA LEU A 5 -25.64 -36.22 -24.39
C LEU A 5 -24.82 -36.48 -23.11
N LEU A 6 -23.53 -36.13 -23.19
CA LEU A 6 -22.71 -35.79 -22.04
C LEU A 6 -22.26 -34.34 -22.27
N THR A 7 -22.06 -33.59 -21.19
CA THR A 7 -21.60 -32.19 -21.10
C THR A 7 -22.68 -31.10 -21.09
N SER A 8 -23.32 -30.94 -19.93
CA SER A 8 -23.70 -29.61 -19.41
C SER A 8 -23.12 -29.46 -18.00
N PHE A 9 -21.80 -29.54 -17.91
CA PHE A 9 -21.01 -29.09 -16.79
C PHE A 9 -19.79 -28.41 -17.43
N PHE A 10 -19.45 -27.20 -16.99
CA PHE A 10 -18.55 -26.20 -17.59
C PHE A 10 -19.27 -25.09 -18.36
N PHE A 11 -19.62 -24.00 -17.66
CA PHE A 11 -19.33 -22.61 -18.08
C PHE A 11 -19.78 -21.64 -16.96
N THR A 12 -19.15 -21.71 -15.79
CA THR A 12 -19.19 -20.63 -14.78
C THR A 12 -17.79 -20.39 -14.26
N LEU A 13 -16.85 -20.13 -15.17
CA LEU A 13 -15.47 -19.81 -14.83
C LEU A 13 -15.05 -18.59 -15.67
N PHE A 14 -14.73 -17.49 -14.97
CA PHE A 14 -13.99 -16.31 -15.44
C PHE A 14 -14.71 -15.17 -16.16
N SER A 15 -15.87 -14.75 -15.68
CA SER A 15 -16.21 -13.32 -15.75
C SER A 15 -15.64 -12.62 -14.52
N CYS A 16 -14.36 -12.22 -14.58
CA CYS A 16 -13.86 -11.21 -13.66
C CYS A 16 -14.76 -9.98 -13.84
N LYS A 17 -15.56 -9.62 -12.83
CA LYS A 17 -16.66 -8.65 -12.99
C LYS A 17 -16.11 -7.33 -13.59
N PRO A 18 -16.70 -6.76 -14.64
CA PRO A 18 -16.23 -5.49 -15.26
C PRO A 18 -16.13 -4.34 -14.26
N TYR A 19 -16.89 -4.43 -13.17
CA TYR A 19 -16.77 -3.55 -12.01
C TYR A 19 -15.37 -3.55 -11.36
N LYS A 20 -14.77 -4.74 -11.14
CA LYS A 20 -13.42 -4.84 -10.54
C LYS A 20 -12.38 -4.22 -11.46
N GLU A 21 -12.47 -4.47 -12.76
CA GLU A 21 -11.53 -3.91 -13.73
C GLU A 21 -11.57 -2.38 -13.77
N LYS A 22 -12.77 -1.79 -13.72
CA LYS A 22 -12.94 -0.34 -13.63
C LYS A 22 -12.33 0.26 -12.35
N VAL A 23 -12.48 -0.44 -11.22
CA VAL A 23 -11.88 -0.03 -9.94
C VAL A 23 -10.35 -0.14 -10.01
N CYS A 24 -9.81 -1.24 -10.54
CA CYS A 24 -8.37 -1.41 -10.76
C CYS A 24 -7.79 -0.29 -11.63
N GLY A 25 -8.46 0.09 -12.72
CA GLY A 25 -8.01 1.19 -13.58
C GLY A 25 -7.90 2.52 -12.82
N LYS A 26 -8.89 2.86 -11.98
CA LYS A 26 -8.83 4.06 -11.14
C LYS A 26 -7.73 4.01 -10.09
N ILE A 27 -7.47 2.82 -9.54
CA ILE A 27 -6.35 2.60 -8.60
C ILE A 27 -5.02 2.82 -9.33
N ASP A 28 -4.86 2.25 -10.53
CA ASP A 28 -3.67 2.42 -11.36
C ASP A 28 -3.39 3.90 -11.67
N ASP A 29 -4.42 4.65 -12.09
CA ASP A 29 -4.31 6.09 -12.37
C ASP A 29 -3.87 6.88 -11.13
N SER A 30 -4.44 6.57 -9.97
CA SER A 30 -4.08 7.27 -8.73
C SER A 30 -2.66 6.96 -8.27
N ILE A 31 -2.23 5.69 -8.37
CA ILE A 31 -0.85 5.30 -8.05
C ILE A 31 0.13 5.98 -9.01
N ARG A 32 -0.17 6.03 -10.31
CA ARG A 32 0.64 6.74 -11.31
C ARG A 32 0.81 8.21 -10.93
N HIS A 33 -0.29 8.92 -10.68
CA HIS A 33 -0.24 10.33 -10.28
C HIS A 33 0.48 10.56 -8.96
N TYR A 34 0.40 9.63 -8.01
CA TYR A 34 1.20 9.70 -6.79
C TYR A 34 2.70 9.59 -7.10
N MET A 35 3.11 8.63 -7.93
CA MET A 35 4.51 8.43 -8.30
C MET A 35 5.07 9.64 -9.04
N GLU A 36 4.31 10.18 -10.01
CA GLU A 36 4.67 11.38 -10.78
C GLU A 36 4.87 12.59 -9.86
N ARG A 37 3.89 12.89 -8.99
CA ARG A 37 4.01 14.00 -8.04
C ARG A 37 5.17 13.84 -7.06
N LYS A 38 5.44 12.61 -6.63
CA LYS A 38 6.56 12.35 -5.73
C LYS A 38 7.90 12.57 -6.42
N ALA A 39 8.05 12.07 -7.65
CA ALA A 39 9.26 12.26 -8.45
C ALA A 39 9.50 13.75 -8.76
N ASP A 40 8.46 14.48 -9.13
CA ASP A 40 8.51 15.94 -9.35
C ASP A 40 8.96 16.69 -8.09
N LYS A 41 8.34 16.38 -6.94
CA LYS A 41 8.74 16.96 -5.64
C LYS A 41 10.20 16.66 -5.28
N GLU A 42 10.70 15.48 -5.63
CA GLU A 42 12.08 15.06 -5.39
C GLU A 42 13.04 15.47 -6.52
N GLN A 43 12.56 16.16 -7.56
CA GLN A 43 13.31 16.55 -8.76
C GLN A 43 14.04 15.37 -9.41
N LYS A 44 13.36 14.22 -9.49
CA LYS A 44 13.88 13.00 -10.11
C LYS A 44 13.13 12.68 -11.39
N GLU A 45 13.86 12.17 -12.38
CA GLU A 45 13.27 11.61 -13.58
C GLU A 45 12.54 10.30 -13.24
N LEU A 46 11.30 10.18 -13.69
CA LEU A 46 10.47 8.99 -13.48
C LEU A 46 10.07 8.38 -14.83
N THR A 47 10.40 7.10 -15.01
CA THR A 47 9.88 6.27 -16.09
C THR A 47 9.05 5.14 -15.50
N ILE A 48 7.81 4.96 -15.95
CA ILE A 48 6.93 3.86 -15.54
C ILE A 48 6.73 2.93 -16.74
N ASP A 49 7.44 1.79 -16.74
CA ASP A 49 7.36 0.77 -17.80
C ASP A 49 6.10 -0.09 -17.67
N ALA A 50 5.71 -0.41 -16.44
CA ALA A 50 4.49 -1.14 -16.15
C ALA A 50 3.88 -0.71 -14.81
N LEU A 51 2.56 -0.56 -14.79
CA LEU A 51 1.79 -0.33 -13.58
C LEU A 51 0.43 -1.01 -13.76
N LYS A 52 0.16 -2.06 -12.97
CA LYS A 52 -1.08 -2.81 -13.10
C LYS A 52 -1.55 -3.39 -11.78
N THR A 53 -2.75 -3.01 -11.36
CA THR A 53 -3.44 -3.59 -10.22
C THR A 53 -4.06 -4.92 -10.63
N THR A 54 -3.62 -5.98 -9.96
CA THR A 54 -4.04 -7.36 -10.24
C THR A 54 -5.25 -7.78 -9.42
N ASP A 55 -5.35 -7.26 -8.19
CA ASP A 55 -6.49 -7.47 -7.31
C ASP A 55 -6.56 -6.37 -6.24
N PHE A 56 -7.69 -6.27 -5.55
CA PHE A 56 -7.83 -5.44 -4.38
C PHE A 56 -8.85 -6.04 -3.40
N ASP A 57 -8.58 -5.82 -2.12
CA ASP A 57 -9.51 -6.13 -1.03
C ASP A 57 -10.06 -4.84 -0.43
N MET A 58 -11.27 -4.91 0.13
CA MET A 58 -11.81 -3.85 0.99
C MET A 58 -11.41 -4.17 2.43
N ILE A 59 -10.62 -3.31 3.06
CA ILE A 59 -10.22 -3.47 4.46
C ILE A 59 -10.68 -2.29 5.30
N GLY A 60 -11.16 -2.57 6.50
CA GLY A 60 -11.55 -1.52 7.44
C GLY A 60 -10.34 -0.79 8.02
N ALA A 61 -10.58 0.42 8.52
CA ALA A 61 -9.54 1.28 9.07
C ALA A 61 -8.74 0.65 10.22
N GLY A 62 -9.36 -0.22 11.02
CA GLY A 62 -8.65 -0.96 12.07
C GLY A 62 -7.50 -1.80 11.51
N ARG A 63 -7.64 -2.40 10.32
CA ARG A 63 -6.56 -3.18 9.70
C ARG A 63 -5.40 -2.28 9.26
N ILE A 64 -5.70 -1.13 8.67
CA ILE A 64 -4.69 -0.13 8.28
C ILE A 64 -3.90 0.37 9.50
N ASP A 65 -4.58 0.60 10.63
CA ASP A 65 -3.90 1.04 11.83
C ASP A 65 -3.02 -0.04 12.43
N SER A 66 -3.50 -1.30 12.52
CA SER A 66 -2.69 -2.42 13.02
C SER A 66 -1.42 -2.56 12.20
N MET A 67 -1.56 -2.51 10.88
CA MET A 67 -0.46 -2.51 9.93
C MET A 67 0.52 -1.36 10.21
N SER A 68 0.02 -0.13 10.37
CA SER A 68 0.84 1.05 10.68
C SER A 68 1.61 0.88 11.99
N LYS A 69 0.94 0.43 13.05
CA LYS A 69 1.56 0.17 14.36
C LYS A 69 2.64 -0.92 14.29
N GLU A 70 2.41 -2.00 13.55
CA GLU A 70 3.41 -3.06 13.34
C GLU A 70 4.67 -2.50 12.66
N TYR A 71 4.50 -1.63 11.66
CA TYR A 71 5.61 -0.98 10.97
C TYR A 71 6.38 -0.02 11.89
N TYR A 72 5.67 0.85 12.63
CA TYR A 72 6.31 1.76 13.58
C TYR A 72 7.08 0.98 14.65
N THR A 73 6.49 -0.09 15.20
CA THR A 73 7.16 -0.96 16.17
C THR A 73 8.47 -1.53 15.63
N LYS A 74 8.48 -2.01 14.38
CA LYS A 74 9.70 -2.50 13.72
C LYS A 74 10.75 -1.39 13.56
N LYS A 75 10.33 -0.18 13.17
CA LYS A 75 11.24 0.97 13.03
C LYS A 75 11.83 1.41 14.36
N ILE A 76 11.00 1.53 15.40
CA ILE A 76 11.41 1.87 16.77
C ILE A 76 12.48 0.87 17.23
N ALA A 77 12.19 -0.44 17.15
CA ALA A 77 13.13 -1.48 17.56
C ALA A 77 14.45 -1.41 16.77
N SER A 78 14.37 -1.17 15.46
CA SER A 78 15.56 -1.02 14.60
C SER A 78 16.42 0.18 15.01
N PHE A 79 15.80 1.34 15.24
CA PHE A 79 16.53 2.55 15.60
C PHE A 79 17.08 2.52 17.02
N ILE A 80 16.37 1.94 17.98
CA ILE A 80 16.91 1.71 19.33
C ILE A 80 18.15 0.81 19.27
N ARG A 81 18.11 -0.27 18.47
CA ARG A 81 19.27 -1.16 18.28
C ARG A 81 20.45 -0.42 17.64
N LEU A 82 20.21 0.41 16.63
CA LEU A 82 21.25 1.23 16.01
C LEU A 82 21.82 2.24 17.00
N GLN A 83 20.98 2.93 17.77
CA GLN A 83 21.40 3.88 18.80
C GLN A 83 22.39 3.26 19.79
N GLN A 84 22.16 2.03 20.24
CA GLN A 84 23.04 1.31 21.17
C GLN A 84 24.44 1.03 20.61
N THR A 85 24.60 1.03 19.27
CA THR A 85 25.86 0.67 18.59
C THR A 85 26.52 1.84 17.86
N ALA A 86 25.87 3.02 17.85
CA ALA A 86 26.15 4.06 16.86
C ALA A 86 27.16 5.15 17.23
N GLY A 87 27.78 5.11 18.42
CA GLY A 87 28.76 6.13 18.85
C GLY A 87 28.25 7.56 18.60
N ALA A 88 28.89 8.27 17.65
CA ALA A 88 28.53 9.64 17.27
C ALA A 88 27.10 9.82 16.69
N ASN A 89 26.52 8.78 16.07
CA ASN A 89 25.18 8.85 15.46
C ASN A 89 24.06 8.44 16.42
N ALA A 90 24.37 8.11 17.68
CA ALA A 90 23.39 7.63 18.65
C ALA A 90 22.22 8.61 18.83
N LYS A 91 22.48 9.91 18.86
CA LYS A 91 21.43 10.93 18.97
C LYS A 91 20.46 10.90 17.78
N ALA A 92 20.96 10.87 16.55
CA ALA A 92 20.12 10.87 15.35
C ALA A 92 19.20 9.62 15.28
N TYR A 93 19.72 8.47 15.71
CA TYR A 93 18.89 7.26 15.82
C TYR A 93 17.89 7.33 16.97
N GLY A 94 18.25 7.94 18.11
CA GLY A 94 17.31 8.24 19.19
C GLY A 94 16.16 9.15 18.72
N ASP A 95 16.48 10.27 18.08
CA ASP A 95 15.49 11.21 17.54
C ASP A 95 14.58 10.52 16.49
N SER A 96 15.12 9.59 15.71
CA SER A 96 14.33 8.77 14.77
C SER A 96 13.39 7.79 15.49
N ALA A 97 13.85 7.14 16.56
CA ALA A 97 13.01 6.26 17.37
C ALA A 97 11.84 7.05 18.00
N ASP A 98 12.14 8.21 18.60
CA ASP A 98 11.15 9.10 19.21
C ASP A 98 10.08 9.57 18.21
N TYR A 99 10.49 9.88 16.98
CA TYR A 99 9.57 10.21 15.90
C TYR A 99 8.55 9.09 15.65
N TYR A 100 9.00 7.84 15.51
CA TYR A 100 8.09 6.71 15.29
C TYR A 100 7.25 6.38 16.54
N MET A 101 7.78 6.56 17.75
CA MET A 101 7.00 6.44 18.99
C MET A 101 5.87 7.47 19.06
N LYS A 102 6.11 8.70 18.59
CA LYS A 102 5.08 9.73 18.47
C LYS A 102 3.99 9.32 17.47
N LEU A 103 4.37 8.78 16.31
CA LEU A 103 3.40 8.27 15.32
C LEU A 103 2.54 7.13 15.88
N ASP A 104 3.13 6.19 16.63
CA ASP A 104 2.41 5.10 17.29
C ASP A 104 1.38 5.63 18.31
N SER A 105 1.78 6.62 19.10
CA SER A 105 0.91 7.26 20.10
C SER A 105 -0.26 7.99 19.44
N LEU A 106 -0.01 8.78 18.38
CA LEU A 106 -1.05 9.47 17.62
C LEU A 106 -2.03 8.49 16.97
N THR A 107 -1.52 7.40 16.40
CA THR A 107 -2.35 6.34 15.80
C THR A 107 -3.23 5.68 16.87
N THR A 108 -2.68 5.44 18.06
CA THR A 108 -3.44 4.90 19.20
C THR A 108 -4.58 5.82 19.62
N LEU A 109 -4.32 7.13 19.72
CA LEU A 109 -5.37 8.13 20.00
C LEU A 109 -6.44 8.15 18.90
N GLN A 110 -6.02 8.07 17.63
CA GLN A 110 -6.94 8.04 16.50
C GLN A 110 -7.85 6.81 16.53
N ILE A 111 -7.31 5.62 16.83
CA ILE A 111 -8.08 4.38 16.99
C ILE A 111 -9.13 4.58 18.10
N THR A 112 -8.71 5.04 19.28
CA THR A 112 -9.58 5.23 20.45
C THR A 112 -10.71 6.21 20.17
N ASN A 113 -10.48 7.21 19.31
CA ASN A 113 -11.46 8.24 18.97
C ASN A 113 -12.37 7.88 17.78
N ARG A 114 -12.19 6.74 17.10
CA ARG A 114 -12.90 6.42 15.83
C ARG A 114 -14.32 5.89 16.01
N TRP A 115 -15.02 6.22 17.09
CA TRP A 115 -16.37 5.72 17.40
C TRP A 115 -17.48 6.05 16.38
N ARG A 116 -17.20 6.70 15.24
CA ARG A 116 -18.23 7.23 14.34
C ARG A 116 -18.02 7.06 12.82
N ASP A 117 -16.95 6.43 12.34
CA ASP A 117 -16.77 6.25 10.89
C ASP A 117 -16.02 4.95 10.54
N PRO A 118 -16.73 3.88 10.13
CA PRO A 118 -16.10 2.73 9.53
C PRO A 118 -15.60 3.11 8.12
N GLN A 119 -14.40 3.68 8.07
CA GLN A 119 -13.72 3.92 6.80
C GLN A 119 -13.21 2.59 6.26
N ASP A 120 -13.62 2.26 5.04
CA ASP A 120 -13.04 1.15 4.28
C ASP A 120 -12.10 1.67 3.22
N TYR A 121 -11.02 0.92 3.01
CA TYR A 121 -9.95 1.24 2.10
C TYR A 121 -9.80 0.14 1.07
N TYR A 122 -9.50 0.53 -0.18
CA TYR A 122 -9.00 -0.37 -1.19
C TYR A 122 -7.56 -0.74 -0.86
N TYR A 123 -7.32 -2.00 -0.54
CA TYR A 123 -5.99 -2.56 -0.35
C TYR A 123 -5.58 -3.34 -1.59
N SER A 124 -4.90 -2.63 -2.48
CA SER A 124 -4.55 -3.11 -3.81
C SER A 124 -3.28 -3.95 -3.81
N LYS A 125 -3.19 -4.88 -4.76
CA LYS A 125 -1.99 -5.63 -5.12
C LYS A 125 -1.58 -5.21 -6.54
N THR A 126 -0.55 -4.39 -6.63
CA THR A 126 -0.18 -3.69 -7.85
C THR A 126 1.23 -4.06 -8.26
N TYR A 127 1.39 -4.59 -9.47
CA TYR A 127 2.69 -4.78 -10.09
C TYR A 127 3.22 -3.42 -10.58
N VAL A 128 4.45 -3.10 -10.20
CA VAL A 128 5.12 -1.85 -10.55
C VAL A 128 6.47 -2.17 -11.14
N LYS A 129 6.68 -1.73 -12.38
CA LYS A 129 7.98 -1.65 -13.03
C LYS A 129 8.27 -0.20 -13.38
N ALA A 130 9.18 0.42 -12.65
CA ALA A 130 9.48 1.83 -12.79
C ALA A 130 10.93 2.15 -12.41
N THR A 131 11.46 3.23 -12.97
CA THR A 131 12.75 3.81 -12.64
C THR A 131 12.53 5.23 -12.13
N ASN A 132 12.99 5.54 -10.92
CA ASN A 132 12.93 6.87 -10.30
C ASN A 132 14.36 7.33 -9.94
N GLY A 133 14.95 8.15 -10.80
CA GLY A 133 16.39 8.44 -10.79
C GLY A 133 17.20 7.15 -10.91
N ASN A 134 18.05 6.87 -9.92
CA ASN A 134 18.88 5.65 -9.90
C ASN A 134 18.17 4.42 -9.29
N VAL A 135 16.93 4.57 -8.81
CA VAL A 135 16.19 3.49 -8.14
C VAL A 135 15.29 2.79 -9.14
N LYS A 136 15.51 1.50 -9.36
CA LYS A 136 14.63 0.63 -10.15
C LYS A 136 13.74 -0.18 -9.22
N THR A 137 12.46 -0.23 -9.54
CA THR A 137 11.46 -1.06 -8.90
C THR A 137 10.91 -2.02 -9.95
N ASP A 138 10.90 -3.30 -9.63
CA ASP A 138 10.23 -4.36 -10.41
C ASP A 138 9.66 -5.34 -9.38
N ASP A 139 8.51 -4.99 -8.81
CA ASP A 139 7.93 -5.73 -7.70
C ASP A 139 6.40 -5.57 -7.65
N THR A 140 5.75 -6.44 -6.87
CA THR A 140 4.34 -6.32 -6.51
C THR A 140 4.20 -5.60 -5.18
N VAL A 141 3.76 -4.35 -5.24
CA VAL A 141 3.57 -3.47 -4.08
C VAL A 141 2.10 -3.44 -3.69
N ARG A 142 1.83 -3.24 -2.39
CA ARG A 142 0.47 -3.04 -1.89
C ARG A 142 0.25 -1.59 -1.51
N TYR A 143 -0.84 -1.01 -2.01
CA TYR A 143 -1.25 0.36 -1.69
C TYR A 143 -2.62 0.37 -1.01
N ALA A 144 -2.79 1.21 0.01
CA ALA A 144 -4.11 1.55 0.52
C ALA A 144 -4.58 2.85 -0.12
N LEU A 145 -5.84 2.84 -0.56
CA LEU A 145 -6.52 3.99 -1.10
C LEU A 145 -7.87 4.13 -0.40
N ASP A 146 -8.31 5.36 -0.12
CA ASP A 146 -9.69 5.58 0.33
C ASP A 146 -10.70 5.32 -0.79
N LYS A 147 -11.99 5.41 -0.47
CA LYS A 147 -13.08 5.24 -1.47
C LYS A 147 -13.05 6.29 -2.58
N THR A 148 -12.30 7.39 -2.41
CA THR A 148 -12.06 8.42 -3.43
C THR A 148 -10.78 8.16 -4.24
N TYR A 149 -10.16 6.99 -4.07
CA TYR A 149 -8.92 6.58 -4.70
C TYR A 149 -7.72 7.42 -4.27
N LYS A 150 -7.78 8.17 -3.17
CA LYS A 150 -6.60 8.88 -2.67
C LYS A 150 -5.67 7.90 -1.96
N LEU A 151 -4.41 7.86 -2.36
CA LEU A 151 -3.41 7.04 -1.67
C LEU A 151 -3.26 7.50 -0.22
N ILE A 152 -3.23 6.51 0.65
CA ILE A 152 -2.91 6.67 2.06
C ILE A 152 -1.50 6.16 2.25
N PRO A 153 -0.62 6.93 2.90
CA PRO A 153 0.72 6.46 3.20
C PRO A 153 0.64 5.13 3.94
N LEU A 154 1.04 4.06 3.27
CA LEU A 154 1.37 2.80 3.90
C LEU A 154 2.89 2.72 3.92
N PHE A 155 3.46 2.99 5.10
CA PHE A 155 4.86 2.74 5.45
C PHE A 155 5.93 3.59 4.77
#